data_AF-A0A941PUL9-F1
#
_entry.id   AF-A0A941PUL9-F1
#
_cell.length_a   1.000
_cell.length_b   1.000
_cell.length_c   1.000
_cell.angle_alpha   90.00
_cell.angle_beta   90.00
_cell.angle_gamma   90.00
#
_symmetry.space_group_name_H-M   'P 1'
#
loop_
_entity.id
_entity.type
_entity.pdbx_description
1 polymer ?
#
loop_
_entity_poly.entity_id
_entity_poly.type
_entity_poly.pdbx_seq_one_letter_code
_entity_poly.pdbx_strand_id
1 'polypeptide(L)'
;MATPNSDSLVIGGGLAGIVTALELLRAGQRVTLVDRDTPERFGGLALWAFGGMALVGTPLQAKMKIADTPERALADWLRFGELAPDDRWPQAWARHYVEHSRSQVHDWLVHEGIKFMPAVNWVERGLNGDGNSLPRYHVVWGTSRFMTLRLIEQLRAAGSGGKLTLLHRHRVTQLDRAGGRIAGAVAVDEASGAQVHLQAPVVVLAMGGINGGHEETRRNWPADRPMPKTLLNGAHPFADGRLHRAAAADFGAQITHAGEMWNYAAGFPHPYPHFEGHGLSTIPCKSALWLDHRGERIGPQPLVTGFDTHWLCQQVAAQDKPWTWHLLNWRIAAKEFAISGAEHNQRIRDRQFPAFLKETLLGNHRLVRQMQQQSPHFLVADTLAELAAKMNALTASHDVDPARLQATADAFDANFANGSKLENDDQIRRILHARQWGPDRLRTCKPAPLQLKGAGPFIAIQMQLVTRKSLGGLQTDLQSRVLDASGQPIDGLYGVGEAAGFGGGGASGKRSLEGTFLPGCILTARAAARHIGTGG
;
A
#
# COMPACT_ATOMS: atom_id res chain seq x y z
N MET A 1 -35.65 -15.99 12.19
CA MET A 1 -34.86 -16.57 11.08
C MET A 1 -33.86 -17.54 11.70
N ALA A 2 -33.53 -18.66 11.05
CA ALA A 2 -32.53 -19.58 11.58
C ALA A 2 -31.17 -18.89 11.67
N THR A 3 -30.48 -19.03 12.80
CA THR A 3 -29.13 -18.51 13.03
C THR A 3 -28.18 -19.09 11.97
N PRO A 4 -27.50 -18.27 11.15
CA PRO A 4 -26.48 -18.78 10.24
C PRO A 4 -25.43 -19.59 11.01
N ASN A 5 -25.29 -20.86 10.63
CA ASN A 5 -24.36 -21.81 11.22
C ASN A 5 -23.41 -22.30 10.13
N SER A 6 -22.12 -22.13 10.36
CA SER A 6 -21.04 -22.49 9.43
C SER A 6 -19.88 -23.12 10.18
N ASP A 7 -19.05 -23.88 9.46
CA ASP A 7 -17.86 -24.49 10.05
C ASP A 7 -16.80 -23.41 10.34
N SER A 8 -16.75 -22.37 9.49
CA SER A 8 -15.88 -21.20 9.66
C SER A 8 -16.61 -19.88 9.38
N LEU A 9 -16.38 -18.88 10.23
CA LEU A 9 -16.79 -17.49 10.03
C LEU A 9 -15.58 -16.63 9.64
N VAL A 10 -15.66 -15.95 8.50
CA VAL A 10 -14.64 -14.99 8.02
C VAL A 10 -15.18 -13.57 8.11
N ILE A 11 -14.51 -12.71 8.87
CA ILE A 11 -14.93 -11.32 9.10
C ILE A 11 -14.05 -10.38 8.27
N GLY A 12 -14.61 -9.85 7.19
CA GLY A 12 -13.95 -8.94 6.25
C GLY A 12 -13.83 -9.54 4.85
N GLY A 13 -14.44 -8.90 3.88
CA GLY A 13 -14.46 -9.24 2.45
C GLY A 13 -13.35 -8.58 1.63
N GLY A 14 -12.22 -8.26 2.26
CA GLY A 14 -11.00 -7.87 1.55
C GLY A 14 -10.28 -9.08 0.93
N LEU A 15 -9.12 -8.83 0.30
CA LEU A 15 -8.32 -9.89 -0.33
C LEU A 15 -8.04 -11.08 0.61
N ALA A 16 -7.60 -10.81 1.84
CA ALA A 16 -7.26 -11.87 2.78
C ALA A 16 -8.48 -12.75 3.11
N GLY A 17 -9.63 -12.15 3.42
CA GLY A 17 -10.84 -12.90 3.74
C GLY A 17 -11.42 -13.66 2.55
N ILE A 18 -11.37 -13.08 1.34
CA ILE A 18 -11.77 -13.77 0.10
C ILE A 18 -10.90 -15.01 -0.13
N VAL A 19 -9.58 -14.89 0.03
CA VAL A 19 -8.65 -16.01 -0.16
C VAL A 19 -8.85 -17.08 0.92
N THR A 20 -9.02 -16.68 2.18
CA THR A 20 -9.32 -17.62 3.27
C THR A 20 -10.59 -18.40 2.98
N ALA A 21 -11.70 -17.71 2.67
CA ALA A 21 -12.97 -18.38 2.39
C ALA A 21 -12.89 -19.29 1.17
N LEU A 22 -12.22 -18.86 0.09
CA LEU A 22 -12.01 -19.67 -1.11
C LEU A 22 -11.28 -20.97 -0.78
N GLU A 23 -10.19 -20.92 -0.04
CA GLU A 23 -9.40 -22.11 0.29
C GLU A 23 -10.13 -23.02 1.29
N LEU A 24 -10.89 -22.47 2.24
CA LEU A 24 -11.75 -23.26 3.15
C LEU A 24 -12.88 -23.98 2.41
N LEU A 25 -13.52 -23.31 1.44
CA LEU A 25 -14.53 -23.94 0.58
C LEU A 25 -13.93 -25.05 -0.28
N ARG A 26 -12.72 -24.86 -0.81
CA ARG A 26 -11.96 -25.89 -1.54
C ARG A 26 -11.60 -27.07 -0.64
N ALA A 27 -11.38 -26.83 0.65
CA ALA A 27 -11.22 -27.87 1.67
C ALA A 27 -12.56 -28.52 2.10
N GLY A 28 -13.69 -28.11 1.52
CA GLY A 28 -14.99 -28.72 1.72
C GLY A 28 -15.85 -28.11 2.84
N GLN A 29 -15.36 -27.10 3.55
CA GLN A 29 -16.08 -26.46 4.66
C GLN A 29 -17.27 -25.60 4.19
N ARG A 30 -18.23 -25.39 5.08
CA ARG A 30 -19.25 -24.35 4.97
C ARG A 30 -18.73 -23.07 5.60
N VAL A 31 -18.80 -21.97 4.86
CA VAL A 31 -18.22 -20.69 5.25
C VAL A 31 -19.29 -19.60 5.26
N THR A 32 -19.37 -18.86 6.36
CA THR A 32 -20.03 -17.55 6.38
C THR A 32 -18.96 -16.48 6.25
N LEU A 33 -19.08 -15.59 5.26
CA LEU A 33 -18.22 -14.42 5.13
C LEU A 33 -19.07 -13.15 5.28
N VAL A 34 -18.66 -12.31 6.22
CA VAL A 34 -19.35 -11.07 6.57
C VAL A 34 -18.49 -9.87 6.18
N ASP A 35 -19.09 -8.90 5.50
CA ASP A 35 -18.46 -7.64 5.15
C ASP A 35 -19.39 -6.47 5.44
N ARG A 36 -18.81 -5.41 6.02
CA ARG A 36 -19.55 -4.20 6.40
C ARG A 36 -19.94 -3.35 5.19
N ASP A 37 -19.23 -3.48 4.09
CA ASP A 37 -19.42 -2.65 2.90
C ASP A 37 -20.49 -3.22 1.96
N THR A 38 -20.80 -2.47 0.91
CA THR A 38 -21.80 -2.84 -0.08
C THR A 38 -21.29 -3.96 -1.00
N PRO A 39 -22.20 -4.71 -1.66
CA PRO A 39 -21.80 -5.76 -2.60
C PRO A 39 -20.86 -5.28 -3.72
N GLU A 40 -20.98 -4.03 -4.16
CA GLU A 40 -20.14 -3.42 -5.20
C GLU A 40 -18.71 -3.14 -4.73
N ARG A 41 -18.52 -2.96 -3.41
CA ARG A 41 -17.24 -2.70 -2.76
C ARG A 41 -16.59 -3.96 -2.18
N PHE A 42 -17.23 -5.12 -2.34
CA PHE A 42 -16.69 -6.41 -1.95
C PHE A 42 -15.33 -6.68 -2.63
N GLY A 43 -14.29 -6.89 -1.83
CA GLY A 43 -12.88 -6.84 -2.24
C GLY A 43 -12.09 -5.70 -1.58
N GLY A 44 -12.77 -4.70 -1.03
CA GLY A 44 -12.19 -3.59 -0.29
C GLY A 44 -11.10 -2.85 -1.07
N LEU A 45 -10.05 -2.42 -0.38
CA LEU A 45 -8.92 -1.71 -0.99
C LEU A 45 -8.19 -2.50 -2.08
N ALA A 46 -8.32 -3.82 -2.12
CA ALA A 46 -7.68 -4.63 -3.15
C ALA A 46 -8.28 -4.37 -4.55
N LEU A 47 -9.53 -3.89 -4.64
CA LEU A 47 -10.12 -3.43 -5.91
C LEU A 47 -9.45 -2.17 -6.45
N TRP A 48 -8.89 -1.34 -5.57
CA TRP A 48 -8.28 -0.05 -5.92
C TRP A 48 -6.75 -0.11 -5.95
N ALA A 49 -6.13 -1.18 -5.47
CA ALA A 49 -4.68 -1.29 -5.43
C ALA A 49 -4.08 -1.47 -6.84
N PHE A 50 -2.88 -0.91 -7.05
CA PHE A 50 -2.16 -1.03 -8.32
C PHE A 50 -1.78 -2.48 -8.67
N GLY A 51 -1.61 -3.35 -7.66
CA GLY A 51 -1.26 -4.76 -7.85
C GLY A 51 0.24 -5.06 -7.87
N GLY A 52 1.04 -4.22 -7.20
CA GLY A 52 2.45 -4.47 -7.02
C GLY A 52 2.76 -5.44 -5.88
N MET A 53 3.74 -6.32 -6.08
CA MET A 53 4.09 -7.42 -5.18
C MET A 53 5.61 -7.63 -5.11
N ALA A 54 6.18 -7.62 -3.90
CA ALA A 54 7.54 -8.07 -3.66
C ALA A 54 7.56 -9.60 -3.68
N LEU A 55 8.20 -10.23 -4.66
CA LEU A 55 8.24 -11.70 -4.78
C LEU A 55 9.69 -12.14 -4.99
N VAL A 56 10.08 -13.24 -4.35
CA VAL A 56 11.48 -13.67 -4.26
C VAL A 56 11.72 -14.92 -5.09
N GLY A 57 12.78 -14.94 -5.89
CA GLY A 57 13.22 -16.11 -6.66
C GLY A 57 12.28 -16.53 -7.81
N THR A 58 11.52 -15.60 -8.41
CA THR A 58 10.51 -15.92 -9.44
C THR A 58 11.15 -16.33 -10.78
N PRO A 59 10.42 -17.08 -11.64
CA PRO A 59 10.87 -17.35 -13.01
C PRO A 59 11.16 -16.08 -13.83
N LEU A 60 10.43 -14.99 -13.58
CA LEU A 60 10.67 -13.71 -14.24
C LEU A 60 11.98 -13.06 -13.79
N GLN A 61 12.31 -13.12 -12.50
CA GLN A 61 13.61 -12.67 -12.00
C GLN A 61 14.76 -13.46 -12.65
N ALA A 62 14.64 -14.79 -12.73
CA ALA A 62 15.63 -15.63 -13.41
C ALA A 62 15.78 -15.25 -14.91
N LYS A 63 14.66 -15.06 -15.63
CA LYS A 63 14.68 -14.61 -17.04
C LYS A 63 15.36 -13.25 -17.22
N MET A 64 15.21 -12.36 -16.24
CA MET A 64 15.84 -11.04 -16.21
C MET A 64 17.27 -11.06 -15.63
N LYS A 65 17.83 -12.25 -15.36
CA LYS A 65 19.17 -12.44 -14.79
C LYS A 65 19.36 -11.79 -13.41
N ILE A 66 18.30 -11.75 -12.61
CA ILE A 66 18.32 -11.29 -11.22
C ILE A 66 18.55 -12.52 -10.32
N ALA A 67 19.72 -12.60 -9.70
CA ALA A 67 20.08 -13.67 -8.78
C ALA A 67 19.55 -13.42 -7.35
N ASP A 68 18.23 -13.30 -7.22
CA ASP A 68 17.57 -13.11 -5.91
C ASP A 68 17.38 -14.46 -5.20
N THR A 69 17.56 -14.46 -3.88
CA THR A 69 17.49 -15.65 -3.02
C THR A 69 16.74 -15.31 -1.72
N PRO A 70 16.08 -16.29 -1.07
CA PRO A 70 15.45 -16.07 0.23
C PRO A 70 16.42 -15.49 1.27
N GLU A 71 17.67 -15.95 1.32
CA GLU A 71 18.67 -15.49 2.27
C GLU A 71 19.01 -14.01 2.07
N ARG A 72 19.21 -13.60 0.81
CA ARG A 72 19.48 -12.20 0.46
C ARG A 72 18.27 -11.31 0.73
N ALA A 73 17.08 -11.76 0.34
CA ALA A 73 15.85 -11.02 0.57
C ALA A 73 15.56 -10.87 2.07
N LEU A 74 15.84 -11.89 2.89
CA LEU A 74 15.72 -11.82 4.35
C LEU A 74 16.69 -10.81 4.93
N ALA A 75 17.96 -10.84 4.51
CA ALA A 75 18.96 -9.89 4.97
C ALA A 75 18.59 -8.44 4.64
N ASP A 76 18.06 -8.19 3.44
CA ASP A 76 17.52 -6.88 3.06
C ASP A 76 16.33 -6.49 3.94
N TRP A 77 15.41 -7.41 4.18
CA TRP A 77 14.21 -7.17 4.98
C TRP A 77 14.56 -6.84 6.43
N LEU A 78 15.37 -7.67 7.09
CA LEU A 78 15.74 -7.48 8.50
C LEU A 78 16.50 -6.16 8.70
N ARG A 79 17.44 -5.85 7.79
CA ARG A 79 18.22 -4.61 7.84
C ARG A 79 17.34 -3.39 7.60
N PHE A 80 16.55 -3.40 6.53
CA PHE A 80 15.74 -2.23 6.17
C PHE A 80 14.60 -2.04 7.14
N GLY A 81 13.84 -3.10 7.43
CA GLY A 81 12.68 -3.05 8.33
C GLY A 81 13.03 -2.80 9.80
N GLU A 82 14.31 -2.87 10.19
CA GLU A 82 14.76 -2.71 11.57
C GLU A 82 14.01 -3.62 12.55
N LEU A 83 13.82 -4.89 12.18
CA LEU A 83 13.16 -5.86 13.07
C LEU A 83 14.05 -6.11 14.29
N ALA A 84 13.46 -6.06 15.48
CA ALA A 84 14.21 -6.30 16.71
C ALA A 84 14.64 -7.79 16.79
N PRO A 85 15.84 -8.11 17.32
CA PRO A 85 16.30 -9.50 17.44
C PRO A 85 15.39 -10.42 18.26
N ASP A 86 14.57 -9.85 19.15
CA ASP A 86 13.61 -10.52 20.02
C ASP A 86 12.16 -10.54 19.46
N ASP A 87 11.91 -9.90 18.31
CA ASP A 87 10.64 -9.97 17.56
C ASP A 87 10.48 -11.35 16.88
N ARG A 88 10.33 -12.41 17.69
CA ARG A 88 10.31 -13.82 17.25
C ARG A 88 9.36 -14.06 16.09
N TRP A 89 8.11 -13.61 16.21
CA TRP A 89 7.06 -13.87 15.22
C TRP A 89 7.17 -12.98 13.99
N PRO A 90 7.41 -11.66 14.10
CA PRO A 90 7.77 -10.85 12.93
C PRO A 90 8.92 -11.43 12.11
N GLN A 91 10.00 -11.89 12.75
CA GLN A 91 11.13 -12.51 12.06
C GLN A 91 10.74 -13.85 11.41
N ALA A 92 9.96 -14.68 12.11
CA ALA A 92 9.48 -15.94 11.57
C ALA A 92 8.62 -15.72 10.32
N TRP A 93 7.72 -14.73 10.35
CA TRP A 93 6.89 -14.38 9.20
C TRP A 93 7.69 -13.76 8.05
N ALA A 94 8.66 -12.89 8.33
CA ALA A 94 9.56 -12.35 7.30
C ALA A 94 10.36 -13.47 6.60
N ARG A 95 10.90 -14.42 7.38
CA ARG A 95 11.57 -15.63 6.86
C ARG A 95 10.61 -16.48 6.02
N HIS A 96 9.45 -16.81 6.56
CA HIS A 96 8.45 -17.60 5.86
C HIS A 96 8.05 -16.94 4.54
N TYR A 97 7.88 -15.62 4.53
CA TYR A 97 7.56 -14.86 3.34
C TYR A 97 8.61 -15.03 2.25
N VAL A 98 9.89 -14.78 2.55
CA VAL A 98 10.92 -14.78 1.50
C VAL A 98 11.17 -16.19 0.94
N GLU A 99 10.98 -17.22 1.77
CA GLU A 99 11.10 -18.63 1.37
C GLU A 99 9.91 -19.10 0.51
N HIS A 100 8.71 -18.56 0.74
CA HIS A 100 7.47 -19.10 0.17
C HIS A 100 6.71 -18.16 -0.77
N SER A 101 7.11 -16.88 -0.89
CA SER A 101 6.40 -15.90 -1.73
C SER A 101 6.30 -16.33 -3.19
N ARG A 102 7.30 -17.04 -3.73
CA ARG A 102 7.20 -17.68 -5.05
C ARG A 102 6.12 -18.76 -5.09
N SER A 103 6.31 -19.86 -4.38
CA SER A 103 5.48 -21.05 -4.52
C SER A 103 4.05 -20.84 -4.03
N GLN A 104 3.88 -20.10 -2.94
CA GLN A 104 2.58 -19.93 -2.30
C GLN A 104 1.80 -18.70 -2.76
N VAL A 105 2.44 -17.72 -3.40
CA VAL A 105 1.76 -16.53 -3.94
C VAL A 105 1.88 -16.44 -5.45
N HIS A 106 3.11 -16.32 -5.99
CA HIS A 106 3.30 -16.15 -7.43
C HIS A 106 2.69 -17.30 -8.23
N ASP A 107 3.12 -18.53 -7.94
CA ASP A 107 2.72 -19.72 -8.72
C ASP A 107 1.23 -20.04 -8.51
N TRP A 108 0.71 -19.81 -7.30
CA TRP A 108 -0.71 -19.91 -7.00
C TRP A 108 -1.54 -18.89 -7.80
N LEU A 109 -1.16 -17.61 -7.81
CA LEU A 109 -1.86 -16.60 -8.62
C LEU A 109 -1.82 -16.93 -10.11
N VAL A 110 -0.70 -17.46 -10.62
CA VAL A 110 -0.60 -17.94 -12.00
C VAL A 110 -1.60 -19.07 -12.26
N HIS A 111 -1.75 -20.00 -11.33
CA HIS A 111 -2.77 -21.07 -11.40
C HIS A 111 -4.21 -20.52 -11.39
N GLU A 112 -4.48 -19.45 -10.64
CA GLU A 112 -5.78 -18.74 -10.67
C GLU A 112 -6.03 -17.94 -11.96
N GLY A 113 -5.09 -17.98 -12.91
CA GLY A 113 -5.18 -17.29 -14.21
C GLY A 113 -4.69 -15.85 -14.18
N ILE A 114 -3.96 -15.45 -13.13
CA ILE A 114 -3.36 -14.12 -13.02
C ILE A 114 -2.03 -14.08 -13.78
N LYS A 115 -1.80 -12.96 -14.46
CA LYS A 115 -0.55 -12.71 -15.19
C LYS A 115 0.18 -11.52 -14.59
N PHE A 116 1.49 -11.54 -14.68
CA PHE A 116 2.35 -10.41 -14.29
C PHE A 116 2.90 -9.70 -15.52
N MET A 117 3.16 -8.41 -15.37
CA MET A 117 3.92 -7.61 -16.33
C MET A 117 5.32 -8.20 -16.52
N PRO A 118 5.88 -8.17 -17.75
CA PRO A 118 7.22 -8.71 -18.03
C PRO A 118 8.34 -7.75 -17.58
N ALA A 119 8.22 -7.19 -16.38
CA ALA A 119 9.18 -6.29 -15.77
C ALA A 119 9.18 -6.46 -14.24
N VAL A 120 10.38 -6.59 -13.68
CA VAL A 120 10.62 -6.53 -12.23
C VAL A 120 11.17 -5.16 -11.90
N ASN A 121 10.47 -4.40 -11.07
CA ASN A 121 10.88 -3.07 -10.66
C ASN A 121 11.75 -3.14 -9.41
N TRP A 122 12.55 -2.10 -9.23
CA TRP A 122 13.40 -1.92 -8.06
C TRP A 122 12.88 -0.69 -7.31
N VAL A 123 12.30 -0.94 -6.15
CA VAL A 123 11.72 0.06 -5.24
C VAL A 123 12.44 -0.05 -3.90
N GLU A 124 12.31 0.95 -3.03
CA GLU A 124 12.91 0.97 -1.69
C GLU A 124 14.39 0.53 -1.65
N ARG A 125 15.29 1.27 -2.33
CA ARG A 125 16.75 0.98 -2.33
C ARG A 125 17.46 1.29 -1.01
N GLY A 126 16.79 1.95 -0.08
CA GLY A 126 17.41 2.58 1.08
C GLY A 126 18.14 3.87 0.74
N LEU A 127 18.31 4.75 1.71
CA LEU A 127 19.02 6.02 1.50
C LEU A 127 20.48 5.80 1.13
N ASN A 128 21.09 4.77 1.71
CA ASN A 128 22.51 4.46 1.63
C ASN A 128 22.77 3.04 1.09
N GLY A 129 21.81 2.47 0.36
CA GLY A 129 21.89 1.08 -0.14
C GLY A 129 21.46 0.02 0.87
N ASP A 130 20.83 0.45 1.96
CA ASP A 130 20.35 -0.37 3.07
C ASP A 130 19.00 -1.06 2.80
N GLY A 131 18.30 -0.72 1.71
CA GLY A 131 17.03 -1.32 1.32
C GLY A 131 17.16 -2.58 0.47
N ASN A 132 16.30 -2.73 -0.54
CA ASN A 132 16.35 -3.81 -1.51
C ASN A 132 17.70 -3.78 -2.26
N SER A 133 18.50 -4.83 -2.12
CA SER A 133 19.76 -5.01 -2.88
C SER A 133 19.53 -5.39 -4.35
N LEU A 134 18.34 -5.92 -4.68
CA LEU A 134 17.97 -6.36 -6.02
C LEU A 134 16.50 -6.00 -6.36
N PRO A 135 16.14 -5.91 -7.66
CA PRO A 135 14.76 -5.76 -8.09
C PRO A 135 13.91 -6.98 -7.73
N ARG A 136 12.76 -6.76 -7.06
CA ARG A 136 11.81 -7.80 -6.68
C ARG A 136 10.33 -7.41 -6.76
N TYR A 137 10.02 -6.23 -7.31
CA TYR A 137 8.66 -5.70 -7.35
C TYR A 137 7.96 -6.01 -8.69
N HIS A 138 7.06 -6.99 -8.65
CA HIS A 138 6.26 -7.48 -9.77
C HIS A 138 4.92 -6.74 -9.81
N VAL A 139 4.32 -6.60 -10.99
CA VAL A 139 3.03 -5.91 -11.14
C VAL A 139 2.04 -6.84 -11.85
N VAL A 140 0.85 -7.01 -11.28
CA VAL A 140 -0.24 -7.78 -11.91
C VAL A 140 -0.74 -7.06 -13.17
N TRP A 141 -0.83 -7.79 -14.29
CA TRP A 141 -1.48 -7.32 -15.50
C TRP A 141 -3.01 -7.35 -15.34
N GLY A 142 -3.63 -6.17 -15.38
CA GLY A 142 -5.01 -5.97 -14.92
C GLY A 142 -5.12 -5.35 -13.52
N THR A 143 -4.00 -5.02 -12.88
CA THR A 143 -3.90 -4.50 -11.50
C THR A 143 -4.47 -5.46 -10.45
N SER A 144 -4.48 -5.06 -9.18
CA SER A 144 -5.14 -5.84 -8.12
C SER A 144 -6.65 -5.96 -8.35
N ARG A 145 -7.25 -5.05 -9.14
CA ARG A 145 -8.67 -5.12 -9.50
C ARG A 145 -9.01 -6.41 -10.24
N PHE A 146 -8.29 -6.73 -11.32
CA PHE A 146 -8.56 -7.96 -12.08
C PHE A 146 -8.35 -9.20 -11.22
N MET A 147 -7.27 -9.24 -10.43
CA MET A 147 -7.02 -10.33 -9.49
C MET A 147 -8.16 -10.52 -8.50
N THR A 148 -8.60 -9.45 -7.84
CA THR A 148 -9.65 -9.51 -6.83
C THR A 148 -10.98 -10.00 -7.44
N LEU A 149 -11.36 -9.46 -8.61
CA LEU A 149 -12.58 -9.90 -9.30
C LEU A 149 -12.52 -11.38 -9.72
N ARG A 150 -11.36 -11.84 -10.19
CA ARG A 150 -11.13 -13.25 -10.53
C ARG A 150 -11.26 -14.15 -9.31
N LEU A 151 -10.69 -13.75 -8.17
CA LEU A 151 -10.80 -14.52 -6.92
C LEU A 151 -12.23 -14.50 -6.37
N ILE A 152 -12.99 -13.42 -6.53
CA ILE A 152 -14.43 -13.37 -6.18
C ILE A 152 -15.24 -14.34 -7.04
N GLU A 153 -14.95 -14.42 -8.34
CA GLU A 153 -15.56 -15.41 -9.25
C GLU A 153 -15.27 -16.84 -8.76
N GLN A 154 -14.02 -17.15 -8.42
CA GLN A 154 -13.64 -18.47 -7.89
C GLN A 154 -14.29 -18.76 -6.54
N LEU A 155 -14.37 -17.77 -5.64
CA LEU A 155 -15.04 -17.87 -4.35
C LEU A 155 -16.51 -18.27 -4.52
N ARG A 156 -17.22 -17.60 -5.43
CA ARG A 156 -18.63 -17.90 -5.72
C ARG A 156 -18.79 -19.29 -6.33
N ALA A 157 -17.91 -19.66 -7.25
CA ALA A 157 -17.93 -21.00 -7.85
C ALA A 157 -17.71 -22.11 -6.80
N ALA A 158 -16.70 -21.96 -5.94
CA ALA A 158 -16.42 -22.91 -4.85
C ALA A 158 -17.53 -22.96 -3.78
N GLY A 159 -18.26 -21.85 -3.61
CA GLY A 159 -19.39 -21.72 -2.69
C GLY A 159 -20.71 -22.31 -3.19
N SER A 160 -20.76 -22.81 -4.42
CA SER A 160 -21.96 -23.40 -5.03
C SER A 160 -22.51 -24.55 -4.17
N GLY A 161 -23.84 -24.77 -4.25
CA GLY A 161 -24.50 -25.80 -3.43
C GLY A 161 -24.74 -25.40 -1.97
N GLY A 162 -24.78 -24.10 -1.67
CA GLY A 162 -25.13 -23.57 -0.35
C GLY A 162 -24.01 -23.62 0.69
N LYS A 163 -22.76 -23.86 0.28
CA LYS A 163 -21.60 -23.89 1.19
C LYS A 163 -21.09 -22.51 1.59
N LEU A 164 -21.42 -21.46 0.82
CA LEU A 164 -21.04 -20.09 1.10
C LEU A 164 -22.27 -19.25 1.45
N THR A 165 -22.23 -18.59 2.60
CA THR A 165 -23.13 -17.48 2.94
C THR A 165 -22.36 -16.16 2.92
N LEU A 166 -22.80 -15.22 2.10
CA LEU A 166 -22.22 -13.86 2.02
C LEU A 166 -23.18 -12.85 2.65
N LEU A 167 -22.72 -12.17 3.69
CA LEU A 167 -23.47 -11.09 4.35
C LEU A 167 -22.78 -9.75 4.07
N HIS A 168 -23.31 -8.99 3.13
CA HIS A 168 -22.88 -7.61 2.83
C HIS A 168 -23.63 -6.60 3.71
N ARG A 169 -23.07 -5.42 3.94
CA ARG A 169 -23.65 -4.39 4.82
C ARG A 169 -23.89 -4.87 6.26
N HIS A 170 -23.07 -5.81 6.72
CA HIS A 170 -23.17 -6.34 8.08
C HIS A 170 -21.88 -6.01 8.84
N ARG A 171 -22.00 -5.18 9.88
CA ARG A 171 -20.90 -4.83 10.76
C ARG A 171 -20.85 -5.79 11.93
N VAL A 172 -19.80 -6.58 12.04
CA VAL A 172 -19.52 -7.33 13.26
C VAL A 172 -19.18 -6.36 14.39
N THR A 173 -19.88 -6.48 15.52
CA THR A 173 -19.73 -5.61 16.70
C THR A 173 -19.21 -6.34 17.93
N GLN A 174 -19.34 -7.67 17.97
CA GLN A 174 -18.94 -8.49 19.11
C GLN A 174 -18.46 -9.86 18.63
N LEU A 175 -17.46 -10.41 19.33
CA LEU A 175 -17.02 -11.80 19.17
C LEU A 175 -17.68 -12.65 20.27
N ASP A 176 -18.23 -13.79 19.90
CA ASP A 176 -18.97 -14.64 20.85
C ASP A 176 -18.10 -15.74 21.44
N ARG A 177 -18.38 -16.05 22.72
CA ARG A 177 -17.67 -17.07 23.49
C ARG A 177 -18.65 -18.13 24.01
N ALA A 178 -18.26 -19.39 23.91
CA ALA A 178 -18.93 -20.51 24.57
C ALA A 178 -17.89 -21.45 25.20
N GLY A 179 -18.07 -21.79 26.48
CA GLY A 179 -17.15 -22.71 27.18
C GLY A 179 -15.69 -22.24 27.19
N GLY A 180 -15.45 -20.92 27.23
CA GLY A 180 -14.10 -20.33 27.18
C GLY A 180 -13.49 -20.22 25.78
N ARG A 181 -14.13 -20.79 24.75
CA ARG A 181 -13.64 -20.81 23.36
C ARG A 181 -14.41 -19.82 22.49
N ILE A 182 -13.85 -19.43 21.35
CA ILE A 182 -14.58 -18.69 20.33
C ILE A 182 -15.77 -19.52 19.83
N ALA A 183 -16.90 -18.87 19.57
CA ALA A 183 -18.12 -19.55 19.14
C ALA A 183 -18.86 -18.83 18.01
N GLY A 184 -18.33 -17.71 17.52
CA GLY A 184 -18.94 -16.93 16.46
C GLY A 184 -18.85 -15.43 16.71
N ALA A 185 -19.88 -14.69 16.27
CA ALA A 185 -19.94 -13.25 16.41
C ALA A 185 -21.38 -12.71 16.28
N VAL A 186 -21.58 -11.48 16.77
CA VAL A 186 -22.79 -10.69 16.51
C VAL A 186 -22.49 -9.63 15.45
N ALA A 187 -23.31 -9.60 14.40
CA ALA A 187 -23.30 -8.57 13.38
C ALA A 187 -24.56 -7.71 13.40
N VAL A 188 -24.43 -6.46 12.95
CA VAL A 188 -25.54 -5.51 12.77
C VAL A 188 -25.67 -5.19 11.29
N ASP A 189 -26.86 -5.37 10.74
CA ASP A 189 -27.22 -4.87 9.41
C ASP A 189 -27.20 -3.33 9.42
N GLU A 190 -26.35 -2.72 8.59
CA GLU A 190 -26.18 -1.27 8.50
C GLU A 190 -27.44 -0.53 8.01
N ALA A 191 -28.35 -1.22 7.31
CA ALA A 191 -29.59 -0.61 6.81
C ALA A 191 -30.72 -0.66 7.83
N SER A 192 -30.92 -1.82 8.47
CA SER A 192 -32.06 -2.05 9.38
C SER A 192 -31.73 -1.86 10.86
N GLY A 193 -30.44 -1.92 11.24
CA GLY A 193 -30.01 -1.99 12.63
C GLY A 193 -30.27 -3.35 13.30
N ALA A 194 -30.81 -4.33 12.57
CA ALA A 194 -31.11 -5.64 13.10
C ALA A 194 -29.83 -6.41 13.44
N GLN A 195 -29.84 -7.11 14.57
CA GLN A 195 -28.76 -8.01 14.97
C GLN A 195 -28.90 -9.38 14.31
N VAL A 196 -27.76 -9.93 13.90
CA VAL A 196 -27.63 -11.29 13.35
C VAL A 196 -26.55 -11.99 14.15
N HIS A 197 -26.94 -13.08 14.82
CA HIS A 197 -26.00 -13.98 15.49
C HIS A 197 -25.43 -14.96 14.48
N LEU A 198 -24.12 -15.14 14.49
CA LEU A 198 -23.39 -15.99 13.55
C LEU A 198 -22.65 -17.03 14.36
N GLN A 199 -22.96 -18.31 14.17
CA GLN A 199 -22.34 -19.40 14.91
C GLN A 199 -21.27 -20.09 14.07
N ALA A 200 -20.06 -20.18 14.61
CA ALA A 200 -18.97 -20.95 14.03
C ALA A 200 -17.91 -21.29 15.10
N PRO A 201 -17.39 -22.52 15.14
CA PRO A 201 -16.30 -22.90 16.04
C PRO A 201 -14.96 -22.26 15.65
N VAL A 202 -14.85 -21.73 14.43
CA VAL A 202 -13.66 -21.05 13.91
C VAL A 202 -14.03 -19.65 13.44
N VAL A 203 -13.27 -18.65 13.87
CA VAL A 203 -13.42 -17.25 13.44
C VAL A 203 -12.10 -16.72 12.90
N VAL A 204 -12.14 -16.18 11.68
CA VAL A 204 -10.99 -15.55 11.04
C VAL A 204 -11.23 -14.05 10.90
N LEU A 205 -10.36 -13.25 11.53
CA LEU A 205 -10.37 -11.80 11.44
C LEU A 205 -9.56 -11.34 10.22
N ALA A 206 -10.25 -10.76 9.24
CA ALA A 206 -9.73 -10.27 7.96
C ALA A 206 -10.20 -8.83 7.66
N MET A 207 -10.39 -8.02 8.69
CA MET A 207 -11.12 -6.73 8.65
C MET A 207 -10.26 -5.49 8.33
N GLY A 208 -9.03 -5.69 7.87
CA GLY A 208 -8.09 -4.60 7.60
C GLY A 208 -7.31 -4.18 8.86
N GLY A 209 -6.64 -3.03 8.78
CA GLY A 209 -5.80 -2.49 9.85
C GLY A 209 -6.51 -1.52 10.78
N ILE A 210 -5.71 -0.63 11.37
CA ILE A 210 -6.18 0.45 12.27
C ILE A 210 -6.04 1.86 11.67
N ASN A 211 -5.52 1.96 10.44
CA ASN A 211 -5.19 3.24 9.79
C ASN A 211 -6.34 3.82 8.93
N GLY A 212 -7.52 3.23 9.01
CA GLY A 212 -8.72 3.64 8.27
C GLY A 212 -9.33 4.96 8.74
N GLY A 213 -9.06 5.38 9.98
CA GLY A 213 -9.52 6.64 10.54
C GLY A 213 -8.37 7.47 11.11
N HIS A 214 -8.46 8.79 10.99
CA HIS A 214 -7.44 9.70 11.52
C HIS A 214 -7.34 9.66 13.05
N GLU A 215 -8.45 9.42 13.76
CA GLU A 215 -8.46 9.31 15.23
C GLU A 215 -7.57 8.15 15.71
N GLU A 216 -7.84 6.94 15.24
CA GLU A 216 -7.08 5.75 15.63
C GLU A 216 -5.63 5.81 15.11
N THR A 217 -5.42 6.37 13.92
CA THR A 217 -4.06 6.63 13.39
C THR A 217 -3.27 7.56 14.33
N ARG A 218 -3.87 8.66 14.79
CA ARG A 218 -3.19 9.60 15.69
C ARG A 218 -2.98 9.01 17.08
N ARG A 219 -3.95 8.25 17.59
CA ARG A 219 -3.84 7.55 18.87
C ARG A 219 -2.63 6.61 18.92
N ASN A 220 -2.32 5.98 17.79
CA ASN A 220 -1.20 5.04 17.69
C ASN A 220 0.06 5.69 17.09
N TRP A 221 0.07 6.99 16.77
CA TRP A 221 1.25 7.60 16.16
C TRP A 221 2.46 7.53 17.11
N PRO A 222 3.63 7.04 16.65
CA PRO A 222 4.80 6.93 17.52
C PRO A 222 5.23 8.30 18.06
N ALA A 223 5.37 8.39 19.39
CA ALA A 223 5.60 9.65 20.09
C ALA A 223 6.97 10.29 19.77
N ASP A 224 7.93 9.50 19.33
CA ASP A 224 9.27 9.92 18.92
C ASP A 224 9.35 10.40 17.45
N ARG A 225 8.24 10.35 16.71
CA ARG A 225 8.17 10.74 15.30
C ARG A 225 7.38 12.03 15.10
N PRO A 226 7.76 12.88 14.13
CA PRO A 226 6.96 14.04 13.78
C PRO A 226 5.56 13.61 13.34
N MET A 227 4.52 14.23 13.91
CA MET A 227 3.13 14.00 13.54
C MET A 227 2.62 15.18 12.72
N PRO A 228 2.15 14.97 11.49
CA PRO A 228 1.67 16.07 10.66
C PRO A 228 0.37 16.66 11.21
N LYS A 229 0.21 17.97 11.05
CA LYS A 229 -0.99 18.71 11.49
C LYS A 229 -2.25 18.21 10.78
N THR A 230 -2.18 17.99 9.47
CA THR A 230 -3.27 17.37 8.69
C THR A 230 -2.79 16.10 8.00
N LEU A 231 -3.75 15.22 7.70
CA LEU A 231 -3.54 13.92 7.08
C LEU A 231 -4.62 13.71 6.02
N LEU A 232 -4.26 13.08 4.92
CA LEU A 232 -5.22 12.48 4.00
C LEU A 232 -5.42 11.00 4.34
N ASN A 233 -6.59 10.46 4.04
CA ASN A 233 -6.89 9.06 4.23
C ASN A 233 -6.77 8.29 2.92
N GLY A 234 -5.79 7.40 2.82
CA GLY A 234 -5.64 6.46 1.70
C GLY A 234 -6.06 5.03 2.05
N ALA A 235 -6.48 4.78 3.29
CA ALA A 235 -6.93 3.49 3.79
C ALA A 235 -8.45 3.29 3.62
N HIS A 236 -8.97 2.13 4.01
CA HIS A 236 -10.41 1.91 4.01
C HIS A 236 -11.01 2.50 5.30
N PRO A 237 -12.09 3.30 5.26
CA PRO A 237 -12.62 3.95 6.47
C PRO A 237 -13.10 2.96 7.55
N PHE A 238 -13.41 1.71 7.16
CA PHE A 238 -13.80 0.66 8.11
C PHE A 238 -12.64 -0.12 8.72
N ALA A 239 -11.40 0.17 8.34
CA ALA A 239 -10.20 -0.35 9.02
C ALA A 239 -9.94 0.47 10.30
N ASP A 240 -10.85 0.37 11.27
CA ASP A 240 -10.96 1.25 12.43
C ASP A 240 -10.45 0.64 13.76
N GLY A 241 -9.87 -0.56 13.70
CA GLY A 241 -9.28 -1.24 14.85
C GLY A 241 -10.26 -1.67 15.96
N ARG A 242 -11.57 -1.53 15.78
CA ARG A 242 -12.55 -1.90 16.83
C ARG A 242 -12.51 -3.38 17.16
N LEU A 243 -12.43 -4.25 16.15
CA LEU A 243 -12.35 -5.70 16.37
C LEU A 243 -11.00 -6.16 16.90
N HIS A 244 -9.91 -5.43 16.64
CA HIS A 244 -8.63 -5.68 17.34
C HIS A 244 -8.81 -5.51 18.84
N ARG A 245 -9.42 -4.40 19.26
CA ARG A 245 -9.68 -4.11 20.68
C ARG A 245 -10.66 -5.09 21.31
N ALA A 246 -11.71 -5.51 20.60
CA ALA A 246 -12.62 -6.53 21.07
C ALA A 246 -11.91 -7.87 21.28
N ALA A 247 -11.10 -8.34 20.31
CA ALA A 247 -10.31 -9.55 20.47
C ALA A 247 -9.35 -9.47 21.67
N ALA A 248 -8.71 -8.32 21.88
CA ALA A 248 -7.83 -8.10 23.03
C ALA A 248 -8.58 -8.11 24.36
N ALA A 249 -9.69 -7.37 24.46
CA ALA A 249 -10.47 -7.25 25.68
C ALA A 249 -11.18 -8.55 26.05
N ASP A 250 -11.78 -9.22 25.06
CA ASP A 250 -12.65 -10.37 25.30
C ASP A 250 -11.84 -11.67 25.38
N PHE A 251 -10.79 -11.82 24.55
CA PHE A 251 -10.02 -13.06 24.41
C PHE A 251 -8.54 -12.96 24.83
N GLY A 252 -8.09 -11.80 25.31
CA GLY A 252 -6.69 -11.62 25.69
C GLY A 252 -5.72 -11.59 24.51
N ALA A 253 -6.23 -11.39 23.29
CA ALA A 253 -5.42 -11.32 22.08
C ALA A 253 -4.38 -10.22 22.18
N GLN A 254 -3.14 -10.53 21.82
CA GLN A 254 -2.05 -9.56 21.84
C GLN A 254 -2.09 -8.69 20.58
N ILE A 255 -2.18 -7.38 20.77
CA ILE A 255 -1.92 -6.38 19.73
C ILE A 255 -0.47 -5.93 19.88
N THR A 256 0.30 -5.96 18.80
CA THR A 256 1.71 -5.57 18.80
C THR A 256 2.02 -4.61 17.64
N HIS A 257 3.08 -3.82 17.81
CA HIS A 257 3.59 -2.82 16.85
C HIS A 257 2.52 -1.87 16.29
N ALA A 258 1.45 -1.57 17.03
CA ALA A 258 0.29 -0.82 16.55
C ALA A 258 0.66 0.55 15.95
N GLY A 259 1.71 1.20 16.48
CA GLY A 259 2.20 2.47 15.96
C GLY A 259 3.06 2.38 14.71
N GLU A 260 3.49 1.19 14.29
CA GLU A 260 4.23 1.02 13.05
C GLU A 260 3.29 1.05 11.86
N MET A 261 3.58 1.95 10.91
CA MET A 261 2.68 2.29 9.82
C MET A 261 3.44 2.50 8.52
N TRP A 262 2.84 2.04 7.42
CA TRP A 262 3.26 2.41 6.08
C TRP A 262 2.35 3.49 5.55
N ASN A 263 2.87 4.70 5.41
CA ASN A 263 2.20 5.87 4.84
C ASN A 263 2.91 6.30 3.55
N TYR A 264 2.31 7.23 2.81
CA TYR A 264 2.98 7.83 1.65
C TYR A 264 3.18 9.33 1.86
N ALA A 265 4.37 9.82 1.55
CA ALA A 265 4.79 11.20 1.73
C ALA A 265 4.16 12.17 0.70
N ALA A 266 3.72 11.65 -0.44
CA ALA A 266 3.27 12.45 -1.57
C ALA A 266 1.85 12.08 -1.99
N GLY A 267 0.88 12.53 -1.20
CA GLY A 267 -0.53 12.44 -1.53
C GLY A 267 -1.19 13.79 -1.79
N PHE A 268 -2.34 13.80 -2.45
CA PHE A 268 -3.16 15.01 -2.62
C PHE A 268 -4.65 14.63 -2.57
N PRO A 269 -5.56 15.57 -2.26
CA PRO A 269 -7.00 15.27 -2.18
C PRO A 269 -7.54 14.64 -3.45
N HIS A 270 -8.33 13.56 -3.30
CA HIS A 270 -8.97 12.90 -4.42
C HIS A 270 -10.00 13.85 -5.07
N PRO A 271 -9.95 14.12 -6.39
CA PRO A 271 -10.91 15.00 -7.06
C PRO A 271 -12.38 14.58 -6.91
N TYR A 272 -12.60 13.26 -6.86
CA TYR A 272 -13.92 12.64 -6.67
C TYR A 272 -13.89 11.66 -5.48
N PRO A 273 -13.86 12.14 -4.24
CA PRO A 273 -13.57 11.30 -3.08
C PRO A 273 -14.68 10.26 -2.84
N HIS A 274 -14.30 9.03 -2.46
CA HIS A 274 -15.25 7.96 -2.14
C HIS A 274 -15.71 7.98 -0.68
N PHE A 275 -15.03 8.75 0.15
CA PHE A 275 -15.30 8.98 1.58
C PHE A 275 -14.57 10.26 1.99
N GLU A 276 -14.94 10.80 3.15
CA GLU A 276 -14.36 12.03 3.68
C GLU A 276 -12.84 11.92 3.86
N GLY A 277 -12.11 12.96 3.45
CA GLY A 277 -10.65 13.01 3.55
C GLY A 277 -9.89 12.07 2.61
N HIS A 278 -10.56 11.44 1.63
CA HIS A 278 -9.92 10.50 0.69
C HIS A 278 -8.76 11.16 -0.08
N GLY A 279 -7.56 10.63 0.09
CA GLY A 279 -6.34 11.07 -0.57
C GLY A 279 -5.86 10.10 -1.64
N LEU A 280 -5.37 10.64 -2.75
CA LEU A 280 -4.59 9.90 -3.73
C LEU A 280 -3.13 9.91 -3.34
N SER A 281 -2.46 8.77 -3.41
CA SER A 281 -0.99 8.72 -3.34
C SER A 281 -0.42 8.79 -4.75
N THR A 282 0.55 9.67 -4.97
CA THR A 282 1.36 9.62 -6.19
C THR A 282 2.42 8.54 -6.11
N ILE A 283 2.93 8.14 -7.26
CA ILE A 283 4.31 7.67 -7.40
C ILE A 283 5.09 8.92 -7.83
N PRO A 284 5.83 9.58 -6.92
CA PRO A 284 6.48 10.84 -7.23
C PRO A 284 7.40 10.75 -8.44
N CYS A 285 7.49 11.84 -9.21
CA CYS A 285 8.52 11.95 -10.23
C CYS A 285 9.88 12.07 -9.53
N LYS A 286 10.84 11.19 -9.84
CA LYS A 286 12.20 11.29 -9.29
C LYS A 286 12.89 12.57 -9.75
N SER A 287 12.50 13.06 -10.94
CA SER A 287 13.03 14.29 -11.53
C SER A 287 12.30 15.56 -11.09
N ALA A 288 11.25 15.48 -10.26
CA ALA A 288 10.63 16.68 -9.69
C ALA A 288 11.48 17.22 -8.53
N LEU A 289 11.55 18.54 -8.38
CA LEU A 289 12.08 19.15 -7.16
C LEU A 289 11.00 19.06 -6.07
N TRP A 290 11.40 18.60 -4.89
CA TRP A 290 10.52 18.57 -3.72
C TRP A 290 10.81 19.79 -2.86
N LEU A 291 9.81 20.66 -2.72
CA LEU A 291 9.92 21.96 -2.09
C LEU A 291 9.10 22.00 -0.79
N ASP A 292 9.57 22.83 0.14
CA ASP A 292 8.85 23.21 1.35
C ASP A 292 7.68 24.13 1.00
N HIS A 293 6.95 24.59 2.02
CA HIS A 293 5.79 25.47 1.83
C HIS A 293 6.12 26.83 1.20
N ARG A 294 7.38 27.27 1.25
CA ARG A 294 7.88 28.57 0.73
C ARG A 294 8.43 28.47 -0.68
N GLY A 295 8.47 27.27 -1.26
CA GLY A 295 9.03 27.03 -2.59
C GLY A 295 10.55 26.82 -2.58
N GLU A 296 11.15 26.56 -1.43
CA GLU A 296 12.57 26.22 -1.30
C GLU A 296 12.73 24.69 -1.35
N ARG A 297 13.79 24.19 -1.98
CA ARG A 297 14.03 22.74 -2.04
C ARG A 297 14.29 22.19 -0.64
N ILE A 298 13.56 21.16 -0.24
CA ILE A 298 13.76 20.47 1.05
C ILE A 298 15.14 19.80 1.02
N GLY A 299 15.96 20.08 2.04
CA GLY A 299 17.35 19.66 2.11
C GLY A 299 17.98 19.88 3.49
N PRO A 300 19.28 19.58 3.68
CA PRO A 300 20.32 19.44 2.65
C PRO A 300 20.29 18.15 1.82
N GLN A 301 19.65 17.08 2.30
CA GLN A 301 19.43 15.86 1.54
C GLN A 301 18.10 15.94 0.77
N PRO A 302 18.10 15.85 -0.58
CA PRO A 302 16.88 16.01 -1.35
C PRO A 302 15.95 14.81 -1.20
N LEU A 303 14.65 15.09 -1.19
CA LEU A 303 13.62 14.05 -1.17
C LEU A 303 13.47 13.41 -2.55
N VAL A 304 13.84 12.12 -2.69
CA VAL A 304 13.75 11.37 -3.96
C VAL A 304 13.08 10.01 -3.74
N THR A 305 12.01 9.73 -4.48
CA THR A 305 11.26 8.47 -4.35
C THR A 305 12.01 7.24 -4.88
N GLY A 306 11.62 6.05 -4.40
CA GLY A 306 12.21 4.76 -4.76
C GLY A 306 13.46 4.39 -3.95
N PHE A 307 13.74 5.14 -2.89
CA PHE A 307 14.86 4.92 -1.96
C PHE A 307 14.34 4.56 -0.56
N ASP A 308 13.82 5.51 0.20
CA ASP A 308 13.27 5.25 1.53
C ASP A 308 11.97 6.05 1.76
N THR A 309 10.84 5.39 1.58
CA THR A 309 9.52 6.03 1.75
C THR A 309 9.22 6.38 3.21
N HIS A 310 9.74 5.62 4.16
CA HIS A 310 9.54 5.90 5.58
C HIS A 310 10.23 7.22 5.98
N TRP A 311 11.48 7.39 5.56
CA TRP A 311 12.22 8.64 5.76
C TRP A 311 11.53 9.83 5.06
N LEU A 312 11.07 9.65 3.81
CA LEU A 312 10.31 10.69 3.11
C LEU A 312 9.08 11.14 3.92
N CYS A 313 8.36 10.19 4.52
CA CYS A 313 7.19 10.52 5.36
C CYS A 313 7.59 11.33 6.60
N GLN A 314 8.71 10.98 7.25
CA GLN A 314 9.20 11.74 8.41
C GLN A 314 9.59 13.16 8.01
N GLN A 315 10.29 13.35 6.88
CA GLN A 315 10.69 14.68 6.41
C GLN A 315 9.47 15.55 6.06
N VAL A 316 8.46 14.98 5.40
CA VAL A 316 7.20 15.68 5.10
C VAL A 316 6.41 16.00 6.37
N ALA A 317 6.36 15.07 7.34
CA ALA A 317 5.66 15.28 8.60
C ALA A 317 6.33 16.34 9.49
N ALA A 318 7.63 16.55 9.35
CA ALA A 318 8.41 17.54 10.10
C ALA A 318 8.26 18.98 9.57
N GLN A 319 7.60 19.19 8.43
CA GLN A 319 7.45 20.52 7.84
C GLN A 319 6.52 21.41 8.68
N ASP A 320 6.81 22.72 8.71
CA ASP A 320 6.05 23.71 9.48
C ASP A 320 4.56 23.77 9.09
N LYS A 321 4.31 23.64 7.78
CA LYS A 321 2.99 23.51 7.18
C LYS A 321 2.75 22.05 6.80
N PRO A 322 1.50 21.55 6.84
CA PRO A 322 1.23 20.14 6.57
C PRO A 322 1.24 19.77 5.08
N TRP A 323 1.81 20.61 4.22
CA TRP A 323 1.97 20.36 2.80
C TRP A 323 3.37 20.73 2.31
N THR A 324 3.73 20.12 1.20
CA THR A 324 4.94 20.37 0.40
C THR A 324 4.53 20.58 -1.06
N TRP A 325 5.49 20.94 -1.91
CA TRP A 325 5.24 21.08 -3.34
C TRP A 325 6.17 20.19 -4.16
N HIS A 326 5.62 19.52 -5.17
CA HIS A 326 6.45 19.02 -6.26
C HIS A 326 6.48 20.05 -7.38
N LEU A 327 7.66 20.54 -7.74
CA LEU A 327 7.90 21.40 -8.90
C LEU A 327 8.52 20.58 -10.04
N LEU A 328 7.90 20.63 -11.21
CA LEU A 328 8.34 19.91 -12.40
C LEU A 328 7.92 20.64 -13.68
N ASN A 329 8.29 20.09 -14.83
CA ASN A 329 7.81 20.53 -16.14
C ASN A 329 7.00 19.43 -16.84
N TRP A 330 6.32 19.79 -17.93
CA TRP A 330 5.47 18.88 -18.69
C TRP A 330 6.21 17.64 -19.21
N ARG A 331 7.46 17.77 -19.66
CA ARG A 331 8.30 16.64 -20.07
C ARG A 331 8.46 15.62 -18.94
N ILE A 332 8.77 16.08 -17.74
CA ILE A 332 8.90 15.20 -16.55
C ILE A 332 7.54 14.57 -16.23
N ALA A 333 6.47 15.36 -16.17
CA ALA A 333 5.16 14.86 -15.81
C ALA A 333 4.65 13.80 -16.80
N ALA A 334 4.76 14.07 -18.10
CA ALA A 334 4.34 13.14 -19.15
C ALA A 334 5.07 11.80 -19.05
N LYS A 335 6.33 11.79 -18.61
CA LYS A 335 7.10 10.54 -18.51
C LYS A 335 6.95 9.83 -17.17
N GLU A 336 6.94 10.57 -16.07
CA GLU A 336 7.11 10.00 -14.73
C GLU A 336 5.87 10.09 -13.85
N PHE A 337 4.94 11.02 -14.10
CA PHE A 337 3.81 11.23 -13.20
C PHE A 337 2.87 10.03 -13.24
N ALA A 338 2.65 9.43 -12.08
CA ALA A 338 1.71 8.36 -11.89
C ALA A 338 1.03 8.48 -10.54
N ILE A 339 -0.18 7.93 -10.46
CA ILE A 339 -0.95 7.82 -9.22
C ILE A 339 -0.98 6.34 -8.83
N SER A 340 -0.72 6.05 -7.57
CA SER A 340 -0.79 4.70 -7.02
C SER A 340 -2.26 4.28 -6.95
N GLY A 341 -2.63 3.26 -7.71
CA GLY A 341 -3.97 2.67 -7.69
C GLY A 341 -4.51 2.25 -9.05
N ALA A 342 -5.53 1.39 -9.06
CA ALA A 342 -6.09 0.84 -10.29
C ALA A 342 -6.84 1.90 -11.14
N GLU A 343 -7.52 2.84 -10.50
CA GLU A 343 -8.41 3.82 -11.16
C GLU A 343 -7.70 4.68 -12.22
N HIS A 344 -6.52 5.18 -11.88
CA HIS A 344 -5.74 6.09 -12.71
C HIS A 344 -4.80 5.36 -13.70
N ASN A 345 -4.66 4.04 -13.56
CA ASN A 345 -3.81 3.17 -14.38
C ASN A 345 -4.62 2.36 -15.40
N GLN A 346 -5.53 3.03 -16.10
CA GLN A 346 -6.52 2.44 -17.02
C GLN A 346 -5.91 1.46 -18.02
N ARG A 347 -4.74 1.77 -18.62
CA ARG A 347 -4.12 0.89 -19.62
C ARG A 347 -3.69 -0.46 -19.05
N ILE A 348 -3.21 -0.47 -17.81
CA ILE A 348 -2.84 -1.70 -17.10
C ILE A 348 -4.10 -2.40 -16.57
N ARG A 349 -5.01 -1.64 -15.94
CA ARG A 349 -6.28 -2.14 -15.36
C ARG A 349 -7.13 -2.88 -16.40
N ASP A 350 -7.29 -2.26 -17.57
CA ASP A 350 -8.15 -2.76 -18.65
C ASP A 350 -7.36 -3.60 -19.66
N ARG A 351 -6.08 -3.88 -19.37
CA ARG A 351 -5.19 -4.75 -20.16
C ARG A 351 -5.03 -4.32 -21.63
N GLN A 352 -4.96 -3.01 -21.87
CA GLN A 352 -4.86 -2.39 -23.19
C GLN A 352 -3.39 -2.27 -23.64
N PHE A 353 -2.77 -3.38 -24.02
CA PHE A 353 -1.33 -3.45 -24.31
C PHE A 353 -0.82 -2.45 -25.36
N PRO A 354 -1.46 -2.26 -26.54
CA PRO A 354 -0.96 -1.33 -27.55
C PRO A 354 -0.97 0.13 -27.06
N ALA A 355 -2.03 0.53 -26.35
CA ALA A 355 -2.15 1.86 -25.78
C ALA A 355 -1.15 2.07 -24.62
N PHE A 356 -0.94 1.05 -23.79
CA PHE A 356 0.10 1.05 -22.75
C PHE A 356 1.50 1.28 -23.34
N LEU A 357 1.86 0.56 -24.41
CA LEU A 357 3.16 0.72 -25.07
C LEU A 357 3.32 2.11 -25.67
N LYS A 358 2.27 2.64 -26.33
CA LYS A 358 2.26 4.00 -26.86
C LYS A 358 2.50 5.04 -25.77
N GLU A 359 1.78 4.98 -24.65
CA GLU A 359 1.93 5.91 -23.53
C GLU A 359 3.31 5.76 -22.85
N THR A 360 3.87 4.55 -22.81
CA THR A 360 5.22 4.32 -22.27
C THR A 360 6.31 4.99 -23.13
N LEU A 361 6.15 4.99 -24.46
CA LEU A 361 7.13 5.54 -25.40
C LEU A 361 6.98 7.05 -25.60
N LEU A 362 5.75 7.53 -25.72
CA LEU A 362 5.43 8.92 -26.06
C LEU A 362 5.06 9.79 -24.85
N GLY A 363 4.90 9.19 -23.67
CA GLY A 363 4.46 9.85 -22.45
C GLY A 363 2.95 9.74 -22.22
N ASN A 364 2.57 9.68 -20.95
CA ASN A 364 1.20 9.63 -20.45
C ASN A 364 0.59 11.04 -20.33
N HIS A 365 0.52 11.75 -21.45
CA HIS A 365 -0.11 13.08 -21.51
C HIS A 365 -1.58 13.07 -21.10
N ARG A 366 -2.26 11.93 -21.27
CA ARG A 366 -3.66 11.74 -20.87
C ARG A 366 -3.83 11.97 -19.37
N LEU A 367 -3.04 11.30 -18.52
CA LEU A 367 -3.15 11.42 -17.07
C LEU A 367 -2.78 12.84 -16.60
N VAL A 368 -1.75 13.44 -17.19
CA VAL A 368 -1.34 14.82 -16.84
C VAL A 368 -2.46 15.82 -17.14
N ARG A 369 -3.06 15.75 -18.34
CA ARG A 369 -4.21 16.60 -18.71
C ARG A 369 -5.44 16.33 -17.85
N GLN A 370 -5.69 15.07 -17.52
CA GLN A 370 -6.77 14.70 -16.62
C GLN A 370 -6.62 15.39 -15.25
N MET A 371 -5.43 15.31 -14.64
CA MET A 371 -5.20 15.95 -13.33
C MET A 371 -5.21 17.47 -13.41
N GLN A 372 -4.65 18.06 -14.46
CA GLN A 372 -4.76 19.50 -14.72
C GLN A 372 -6.22 20.00 -14.76
N GLN A 373 -7.13 19.20 -15.30
CA GLN A 373 -8.55 19.56 -15.42
C GLN A 373 -9.35 19.29 -14.16
N GLN A 374 -9.02 18.23 -13.43
CA GLN A 374 -9.87 17.70 -12.37
C GLN A 374 -9.38 18.05 -10.96
N SER A 375 -8.07 18.25 -10.77
CA SER A 375 -7.50 18.50 -9.44
C SER A 375 -7.13 19.97 -9.24
N PRO A 376 -7.71 20.67 -8.25
CA PRO A 376 -7.29 22.03 -7.91
C PRO A 376 -5.86 22.07 -7.35
N HIS A 377 -5.32 20.92 -6.93
CA HIS A 377 -3.96 20.79 -6.39
C HIS A 377 -2.90 20.56 -7.48
N PHE A 378 -3.30 20.46 -8.76
CA PHE A 378 -2.40 20.27 -9.90
C PHE A 378 -2.32 21.55 -10.72
N LEU A 379 -1.38 22.42 -10.35
CA LEU A 379 -1.24 23.76 -10.92
C LEU A 379 -0.31 23.73 -12.13
N VAL A 380 -0.68 24.42 -13.20
CA VAL A 380 0.12 24.52 -14.44
C VAL A 380 0.24 25.99 -14.85
N ALA A 381 1.44 26.43 -15.22
CA ALA A 381 1.69 27.80 -15.71
C ALA A 381 2.89 27.85 -16.65
N ASP A 382 2.94 28.86 -17.51
CA ASP A 382 4.03 29.02 -18.49
C ASP A 382 5.28 29.65 -17.86
N THR A 383 5.12 30.37 -16.74
CA THR A 383 6.22 30.98 -15.99
C THR A 383 6.20 30.56 -14.51
N LEU A 384 7.37 30.57 -13.86
CA LEU A 384 7.46 30.30 -12.41
C LEU A 384 6.77 31.39 -11.58
N ALA A 385 6.72 32.64 -12.05
CA ALA A 385 6.02 33.72 -11.37
C ALA A 385 4.51 33.51 -11.33
N GLU A 386 3.91 33.14 -12.46
CA GLU A 386 2.49 32.76 -12.51
C GLU A 386 2.20 31.51 -11.68
N LEU A 387 3.14 30.54 -11.68
CA LEU A 387 2.99 29.33 -10.88
C LEU A 387 2.98 29.64 -9.38
N ALA A 388 3.91 30.49 -8.91
CA ALA A 388 3.96 30.97 -7.53
C ALA A 388 2.67 31.69 -7.12
N ALA A 389 2.12 32.54 -7.99
CA ALA A 389 0.83 33.19 -7.76
C ALA A 389 -0.30 32.18 -7.58
N LYS A 390 -0.35 31.11 -8.39
CA LYS A 390 -1.34 30.02 -8.24
C LYS A 390 -1.13 29.22 -6.96
N MET A 391 0.12 28.96 -6.56
CA MET A 391 0.45 28.24 -5.31
C MET A 391 -0.04 29.03 -4.08
N ASN A 392 0.19 30.34 -4.07
CA ASN A 392 -0.29 31.27 -3.05
C ASN A 392 -1.82 31.35 -3.02
N ALA A 393 -2.47 31.42 -4.18
CA ALA A 393 -3.93 31.42 -4.29
C ALA A 393 -4.54 30.12 -3.73
N LEU A 394 -3.98 28.94 -4.06
CA LEU A 394 -4.47 27.66 -3.56
C LEU A 394 -4.37 27.54 -2.03
N THR A 395 -3.29 28.08 -1.46
CA THR A 395 -3.03 28.01 -0.01
C THR A 395 -3.62 29.17 0.78
N ALA A 396 -4.26 30.14 0.10
CA ALA A 396 -4.69 31.40 0.68
C ALA A 396 -3.57 32.06 1.52
N SER A 397 -2.36 32.09 0.98
CA SER A 397 -1.16 32.60 1.64
C SER A 397 -0.32 33.48 0.70
N HIS A 398 0.77 34.04 1.24
CA HIS A 398 1.83 34.68 0.47
C HIS A 398 3.18 34.01 0.76
N ASP A 399 3.16 32.71 1.11
CA ASP A 399 4.34 31.99 1.59
C ASP A 399 5.38 31.77 0.46
N VAL A 400 4.94 31.70 -0.81
CA VAL A 400 5.81 31.44 -1.96
C VAL A 400 6.17 32.75 -2.66
N ASP A 401 7.42 33.19 -2.50
CA ASP A 401 7.98 34.33 -3.25
C ASP A 401 8.39 33.88 -4.68
N PRO A 402 7.85 34.51 -5.74
CA PRO A 402 8.25 34.23 -7.13
C PRO A 402 9.76 34.27 -7.38
N ALA A 403 10.48 35.23 -6.79
CA ALA A 403 11.92 35.37 -6.99
C ALA A 403 12.70 34.21 -6.34
N ARG A 404 12.21 33.73 -5.19
CA ARG A 404 12.77 32.58 -4.48
C ARG A 404 12.51 31.26 -5.21
N LEU A 405 11.31 31.09 -5.78
CA LEU A 405 11.00 29.92 -6.61
C LEU A 405 11.88 29.90 -7.86
N GLN A 406 12.10 31.05 -8.50
CA GLN A 406 13.02 31.20 -9.62
C GLN A 406 14.45 30.83 -9.22
N ALA A 407 14.96 31.39 -8.12
CA ALA A 407 16.31 31.07 -7.63
C ALA A 407 16.49 29.58 -7.32
N THR A 408 15.45 28.90 -6.82
CA THR A 408 15.46 27.45 -6.58
C THR A 408 15.60 26.65 -7.88
N ALA A 409 14.88 27.05 -8.94
CA ALA A 409 15.00 26.44 -10.25
C ALA A 409 16.38 26.71 -10.89
N ASP A 410 16.86 27.94 -10.80
CA ASP A 410 18.17 28.35 -11.33
C ASP A 410 19.31 27.59 -10.65
N ALA A 411 19.24 27.41 -9.33
CA ALA A 411 20.23 26.65 -8.57
C ALA A 411 20.29 25.17 -8.99
N PHE A 412 19.14 24.55 -9.28
CA PHE A 412 19.12 23.19 -9.84
C PHE A 412 19.68 23.15 -11.26
N ASP A 413 19.28 24.10 -12.11
CA ASP A 413 19.68 24.14 -13.52
C ASP A 413 21.17 24.44 -13.71
N ALA A 414 21.80 25.13 -12.76
CA ALA A 414 23.23 25.39 -12.72
C ALA A 414 24.08 24.10 -12.75
N ASN A 415 23.56 22.96 -12.30
CA ASN A 415 24.25 21.66 -12.40
C ASN A 415 24.53 21.24 -13.85
N PHE A 416 23.78 21.76 -14.81
CA PHE A 416 23.91 21.44 -16.23
C PHE A 416 24.67 22.51 -17.02
N ALA A 417 25.10 23.59 -16.36
CA ALA A 417 25.85 24.65 -17.01
C ALA A 417 27.22 24.15 -17.49
N ASN A 418 27.72 24.76 -18.57
CA ASN A 418 29.07 24.54 -19.12
C ASN A 418 29.38 23.08 -19.54
N GLY A 419 28.38 22.21 -19.67
CA GLY A 419 28.58 20.83 -20.10
C GLY A 419 29.35 19.97 -19.10
N SER A 420 29.32 20.31 -17.81
CA SER A 420 29.91 19.48 -16.75
C SER A 420 29.43 18.03 -16.87
N LYS A 421 30.38 17.09 -16.82
CA LYS A 421 30.08 15.64 -16.75
C LYS A 421 30.14 15.12 -15.32
N LEU A 422 30.57 15.94 -14.37
CA LEU A 422 30.66 15.60 -12.96
C LEU A 422 29.37 16.00 -12.28
N GLU A 423 28.79 15.06 -11.54
CA GLU A 423 27.48 15.20 -10.89
C GLU A 423 27.67 15.20 -9.38
N ASN A 424 27.48 16.35 -8.73
CA ASN A 424 27.61 16.46 -7.28
C ASN A 424 26.26 16.65 -6.57
N ASP A 425 25.19 16.99 -7.29
CA ASP A 425 23.84 17.01 -6.75
C ASP A 425 23.33 15.58 -6.45
N ASP A 426 22.89 15.35 -5.20
CA ASP A 426 22.48 14.03 -4.73
C ASP A 426 21.22 13.52 -5.46
N GLN A 427 20.29 14.39 -5.85
CA GLN A 427 19.11 13.97 -6.62
C GLN A 427 19.52 13.53 -8.02
N ILE A 428 20.42 14.25 -8.69
CA ILE A 428 20.92 13.84 -10.01
C ILE A 428 21.61 12.47 -9.91
N ARG A 429 22.50 12.28 -8.91
CA ARG A 429 23.16 10.98 -8.67
C ARG A 429 22.15 9.86 -8.41
N ARG A 430 21.09 10.10 -7.64
CA ARG A 430 19.99 9.14 -7.39
C ARG A 430 19.18 8.82 -8.64
N ILE A 431 18.88 9.81 -9.48
CA ILE A 431 18.21 9.59 -10.78
C ILE A 431 19.08 8.72 -11.69
N LEU A 432 20.38 9.01 -11.78
CA LEU A 432 21.32 8.22 -12.58
C LEU A 432 21.43 6.79 -12.07
N HIS A 433 21.49 6.59 -10.75
CA HIS A 433 21.46 5.27 -10.13
C HIS A 433 20.18 4.51 -10.49
N ALA A 434 19.00 5.12 -10.34
CA ALA A 434 17.74 4.46 -10.72
C ALA A 434 17.74 4.01 -12.19
N ARG A 435 18.31 4.83 -13.09
CA ARG A 435 18.41 4.56 -14.53
C ARG A 435 19.41 3.46 -14.91
N GLN A 436 20.21 2.95 -13.98
CA GLN A 436 21.05 1.77 -14.24
C GLN A 436 20.20 0.52 -14.47
N TRP A 437 18.98 0.48 -13.92
CA TRP A 437 18.04 -0.62 -14.11
C TRP A 437 17.10 -0.36 -15.29
N GLY A 438 16.97 -1.33 -16.22
CA GLY A 438 16.28 -1.15 -17.50
C GLY A 438 14.82 -0.64 -17.39
N PRO A 439 13.93 -1.34 -16.65
CA PRO A 439 12.57 -0.88 -16.39
C PRO A 439 12.50 0.54 -15.79
N ASP A 440 13.41 0.86 -14.88
CA ASP A 440 13.47 2.18 -14.24
C ASP A 440 13.97 3.27 -15.19
N ARG A 441 14.94 2.95 -16.04
CA ARG A 441 15.44 3.84 -17.10
C ARG A 441 14.36 4.25 -18.10
N LEU A 442 13.43 3.34 -18.39
CA LEU A 442 12.31 3.60 -19.30
C LEU A 442 11.31 4.57 -18.69
N ARG A 443 11.00 4.44 -17.39
CA ARG A 443 10.03 5.28 -16.67
C ARG A 443 10.59 6.57 -16.08
N THR A 444 11.91 6.75 -16.03
CA THR A 444 12.56 7.94 -15.44
C THR A 444 13.22 8.79 -16.51
N CYS A 445 13.07 10.10 -16.46
CA CYS A 445 13.73 11.05 -17.34
C CYS A 445 15.25 10.97 -17.20
N LYS A 446 15.97 11.28 -18.28
CA LYS A 446 17.37 11.66 -18.14
C LYS A 446 17.43 13.01 -17.40
N PRO A 447 18.35 13.20 -16.44
CA PRO A 447 18.61 14.50 -15.84
C PRO A 447 18.81 15.56 -16.92
N ALA A 448 18.16 16.71 -16.73
CA ALA A 448 18.23 17.88 -17.61
C ALA A 448 17.67 19.08 -16.82
N PRO A 449 17.97 20.32 -17.27
CA PRO A 449 17.39 21.52 -16.68
C PRO A 449 15.87 21.43 -16.55
N LEU A 450 15.35 21.91 -15.43
CA LEU A 450 13.94 22.13 -15.18
C LEU A 450 13.38 23.17 -16.17
N GLN A 451 14.15 24.20 -16.51
CA GLN A 451 13.77 25.27 -17.43
C GLN A 451 14.22 25.00 -18.88
N LEU A 452 14.46 23.75 -19.25
CA LEU A 452 14.85 23.36 -20.61
C LEU A 452 13.83 23.87 -21.64
N LYS A 453 14.31 24.59 -22.67
CA LYS A 453 13.46 25.11 -23.76
C LYS A 453 12.62 23.99 -24.39
N GLY A 454 11.31 24.21 -24.46
CA GLY A 454 10.34 23.25 -25.01
C GLY A 454 9.93 22.11 -24.07
N ALA A 455 10.41 22.08 -22.82
CA ALA A 455 10.00 21.09 -21.82
C ALA A 455 8.76 21.52 -21.00
N GLY A 456 8.38 22.79 -21.07
CA GLY A 456 7.24 23.38 -20.36
C GLY A 456 5.87 22.93 -20.87
N PRO A 457 4.77 23.40 -20.26
CA PRO A 457 4.72 24.35 -19.13
C PRO A 457 5.27 23.79 -17.80
N PHE A 458 5.42 24.66 -16.79
CA PHE A 458 5.74 24.27 -15.41
C PHE A 458 4.50 23.75 -14.69
N ILE A 459 4.73 22.87 -13.71
CA ILE A 459 3.71 22.23 -12.91
C ILE A 459 4.13 22.28 -11.44
N ALA A 460 3.20 22.68 -10.57
CA ALA A 460 3.31 22.55 -9.12
C ALA A 460 2.18 21.66 -8.61
N ILE A 461 2.50 20.65 -7.80
CA ILE A 461 1.50 19.79 -7.16
C ILE A 461 1.59 19.95 -5.66
N GLN A 462 0.50 20.35 -5.01
CA GLN A 462 0.44 20.42 -3.55
C GLN A 462 0.34 19.01 -2.97
N MET A 463 1.32 18.61 -2.19
CA MET A 463 1.43 17.27 -1.62
C MET A 463 1.29 17.29 -0.09
N GLN A 464 0.70 16.24 0.47
CA GLN A 464 0.51 16.01 1.90
C GLN A 464 0.74 14.53 2.22
N LEU A 465 0.98 14.23 3.50
CA LEU A 465 1.07 12.85 3.97
C LEU A 465 -0.31 12.17 3.88
N VAL A 466 -0.32 10.94 3.33
CA VAL A 466 -1.51 10.11 3.23
C VAL A 466 -1.33 8.82 4.04
N THR A 467 -2.28 8.56 4.94
CA THR A 467 -2.31 7.33 5.73
C THR A 467 -2.59 6.14 4.81
N ARG A 468 -2.00 4.97 5.07
CA ARG A 468 -2.28 3.82 4.21
C ARG A 468 -2.46 2.48 4.91
N LYS A 469 -1.47 1.99 5.65
CA LYS A 469 -1.50 0.64 6.22
C LYS A 469 -0.91 0.60 7.61
N SER A 470 -1.50 -0.17 8.51
CA SER A 470 -0.85 -0.53 9.78
C SER A 470 0.07 -1.73 9.54
N LEU A 471 1.33 -1.60 10.00
CA LEU A 471 2.30 -2.69 9.99
C LEU A 471 2.14 -3.58 11.23
N GLY A 472 1.65 -3.01 12.32
CA GLY A 472 1.19 -3.75 13.49
C GLY A 472 -0.20 -4.35 13.35
N GLY A 473 -0.59 -5.13 14.36
CA GLY A 473 -1.90 -5.78 14.43
C GLY A 473 -1.92 -6.89 15.47
N LEU A 474 -2.83 -7.86 15.28
CA LEU A 474 -2.90 -9.06 16.10
C LEU A 474 -1.63 -9.90 15.93
N GLN A 475 -1.02 -10.31 17.03
CA GLN A 475 0.09 -11.25 17.02
C GLN A 475 -0.41 -12.62 16.57
N THR A 476 0.27 -13.21 15.58
CA THR A 476 -0.02 -14.57 15.08
C THR A 476 1.23 -15.42 14.95
N ASP A 477 1.07 -16.73 15.08
CA ASP A 477 2.09 -17.70 14.68
C ASP A 477 2.05 -17.98 13.16
N LEU A 478 2.91 -18.89 12.66
CA LEU A 478 3.00 -19.25 11.23
C LEU A 478 1.77 -20.00 10.68
N GLN A 479 0.83 -20.40 11.54
CA GLN A 479 -0.46 -20.98 11.17
C GLN A 479 -1.58 -19.93 11.18
N SER A 480 -1.22 -18.65 11.38
CA SER A 480 -2.12 -17.51 11.48
C SER A 480 -3.08 -17.58 12.69
N ARG A 481 -2.78 -18.40 13.70
CA ARG A 481 -3.55 -18.44 14.95
C ARG A 481 -3.23 -17.19 15.75
N VAL A 482 -4.25 -16.52 16.29
CA VAL A 482 -4.05 -15.35 17.14
C VAL A 482 -3.48 -15.80 18.48
N LEU A 483 -2.48 -15.09 18.97
CA LEU A 483 -1.82 -15.41 20.23
C LEU A 483 -2.30 -14.47 21.35
N ASP A 484 -2.41 -15.01 22.55
CA ASP A 484 -2.60 -14.22 23.76
C ASP A 484 -1.27 -13.63 24.28
N ALA A 485 -1.34 -12.86 25.37
CA ALA A 485 -0.17 -12.25 26.01
C ALA A 485 0.87 -13.25 26.55
N SER A 486 0.51 -14.52 26.73
CA SER A 486 1.43 -15.60 27.12
C SER A 486 2.04 -16.33 25.91
N GLY A 487 1.70 -15.88 24.70
CA GLY A 487 2.15 -16.48 23.44
C GLY A 487 1.42 -17.78 23.10
N GLN A 488 0.30 -18.09 23.77
CA GLN A 488 -0.50 -19.28 23.48
C GLN A 488 -1.56 -18.96 22.41
N PRO A 489 -1.81 -19.89 21.47
CA PRO A 489 -2.91 -19.74 20.52
C PRO A 489 -4.27 -19.66 21.21
N ILE A 490 -5.05 -18.66 20.84
CA ILE A 490 -6.46 -18.54 21.23
C ILE A 490 -7.27 -19.51 20.36
N ASP A 491 -7.91 -20.45 21.03
CA ASP A 491 -8.60 -21.55 20.38
C ASP A 491 -9.72 -21.08 19.44
N GLY A 492 -9.62 -21.52 18.18
CA GLY A 492 -10.52 -21.18 17.07
C GLY A 492 -10.37 -19.77 16.48
N LEU A 493 -9.49 -18.92 17.01
CA LEU A 493 -9.33 -17.53 16.56
C LEU A 493 -8.09 -17.35 15.68
N TYR A 494 -8.31 -16.80 14.48
CA TYR A 494 -7.26 -16.56 13.49
C TYR A 494 -7.25 -15.11 13.02
N GLY A 495 -6.07 -14.62 12.60
CA GLY A 495 -5.87 -13.27 12.09
C GLY A 495 -5.08 -13.29 10.78
N VAL A 496 -5.59 -12.62 9.75
CA VAL A 496 -4.99 -12.64 8.40
C VAL A 496 -4.91 -11.25 7.75
N GLY A 497 -3.96 -11.08 6.84
CA GLY A 497 -3.71 -9.80 6.17
C GLY A 497 -3.37 -8.69 7.15
N GLU A 498 -3.85 -7.47 6.87
CA GLU A 498 -3.54 -6.28 7.66
C GLU A 498 -4.05 -6.37 9.12
N ALA A 499 -5.07 -7.18 9.39
CA ALA A 499 -5.56 -7.41 10.76
C ALA A 499 -4.46 -7.98 11.67
N ALA A 500 -3.52 -8.73 11.09
CA ALA A 500 -2.36 -9.31 11.77
C ALA A 500 -1.03 -8.66 11.32
N GLY A 501 -1.05 -7.40 10.85
CA GLY A 501 0.17 -6.74 10.39
C GLY A 501 0.84 -7.43 9.18
N PHE A 502 0.04 -8.14 8.36
CA PHE A 502 0.49 -9.00 7.26
C PHE A 502 1.33 -10.22 7.68
N GLY A 503 1.30 -10.59 8.96
CA GLY A 503 1.94 -11.76 9.54
C GLY A 503 2.58 -11.44 10.90
N GLY A 504 2.03 -11.96 11.99
CA GLY A 504 2.67 -11.85 13.29
C GLY A 504 2.74 -10.44 13.87
N GLY A 505 1.80 -9.55 13.50
CA GLY A 505 1.63 -8.24 14.12
C GLY A 505 2.82 -7.30 13.99
N GLY A 506 3.66 -7.47 12.98
CA GLY A 506 4.86 -6.64 12.82
C GLY A 506 5.89 -7.16 11.83
N ALA A 507 5.54 -8.10 10.94
CA ALA A 507 6.51 -8.72 10.00
C ALA A 507 7.31 -7.71 9.16
N SER A 508 6.83 -6.48 8.99
CA SER A 508 7.57 -5.43 8.28
C SER A 508 8.55 -4.65 9.18
N GLY A 509 8.43 -4.72 10.49
CA GLY A 509 9.17 -3.86 11.43
C GLY A 509 8.73 -2.40 11.33
N LYS A 510 9.67 -1.46 11.45
CA LYS A 510 9.40 0.00 11.43
C LYS A 510 9.12 0.56 10.04
N ARG A 511 9.62 -0.11 9.00
CA ARG A 511 9.48 0.29 7.60
C ARG A 511 9.36 -0.95 6.71
N SER A 512 8.54 -0.88 5.67
CA SER A 512 8.32 -2.04 4.80
C SER A 512 9.16 -1.97 3.54
N LEU A 513 9.59 -3.12 3.04
CA LEU A 513 9.91 -3.24 1.60
C LEU A 513 8.58 -3.11 0.84
N GLU A 514 8.48 -2.14 -0.09
CA GLU A 514 7.23 -1.90 -0.81
C GLU A 514 6.80 -3.16 -1.60
N GLY A 515 5.50 -3.50 -1.54
CA GLY A 515 4.92 -4.64 -2.24
C GLY A 515 4.75 -5.91 -1.40
N THR A 516 5.10 -5.89 -0.12
CA THR A 516 4.94 -7.06 0.78
C THR A 516 3.48 -7.33 1.17
N PHE A 517 2.62 -6.30 1.09
CA PHE A 517 1.27 -6.32 1.65
C PHE A 517 0.29 -7.27 0.96
N LEU A 518 0.11 -7.16 -0.37
CA LEU A 518 -0.83 -8.04 -1.10
C LEU A 518 -0.43 -9.52 -1.00
N PRO A 519 0.86 -9.90 -1.17
CA PRO A 519 1.28 -11.27 -0.93
C PRO A 519 1.12 -11.70 0.53
N GLY A 520 1.34 -10.80 1.49
CA GLY A 520 1.11 -11.07 2.91
C GLY A 520 -0.34 -11.43 3.22
N CYS A 521 -1.31 -10.77 2.58
CA CYS A 521 -2.73 -11.15 2.64
C CYS A 521 -2.96 -12.58 2.15
N ILE A 522 -2.32 -12.98 1.04
CA ILE A 522 -2.49 -14.32 0.45
C ILE A 522 -1.79 -15.38 1.32
N LEU A 523 -0.55 -15.13 1.76
CA LEU A 523 0.23 -16.07 2.57
C LEU A 523 -0.46 -16.39 3.89
N THR A 524 -0.83 -15.36 4.65
CA THR A 524 -1.49 -15.53 5.95
C THR A 524 -2.86 -16.19 5.81
N ALA A 525 -3.62 -15.84 4.77
CA ALA A 525 -4.92 -16.46 4.48
C ALA A 525 -4.80 -17.95 4.16
N ARG A 526 -3.85 -18.33 3.31
CA ARG A 526 -3.61 -19.74 2.94
C ARG A 526 -3.02 -20.54 4.09
N ALA A 527 -2.19 -19.93 4.95
CA ALA A 527 -1.68 -20.57 6.17
C ALA A 527 -2.82 -20.90 7.14
N ALA A 528 -3.73 -19.96 7.39
CA ALA A 528 -4.93 -20.17 8.20
C ALA A 528 -5.78 -21.31 7.63
N ALA A 529 -6.13 -21.22 6.34
CA ALA A 529 -7.00 -22.20 5.70
C ALA A 529 -6.42 -23.62 5.69
N ARG A 530 -5.10 -23.78 5.50
CA ARG A 530 -4.44 -25.09 5.60
C ARG A 530 -4.53 -25.66 7.00
N HIS A 531 -4.24 -24.87 8.04
CA HIS A 531 -4.31 -25.32 9.42
C HIS A 531 -5.74 -25.76 9.79
N ILE A 532 -6.72 -24.89 9.50
CA ILE A 532 -8.15 -25.16 9.73
C ILE A 532 -8.61 -26.41 8.97
N GLY A 533 -8.20 -26.57 7.70
CA GLY A 533 -8.61 -27.70 6.85
C GLY A 533 -8.04 -29.06 7.27
N THR A 534 -6.93 -29.08 8.02
CA THR A 534 -6.32 -30.33 8.53
C THR A 534 -6.87 -30.79 9.88
N GLY A 535 -7.92 -30.14 10.41
CA GLY A 535 -8.57 -30.51 11.67
C GLY A 535 -7.74 -30.14 12.90
N GLY A 536 -7.15 -28.93 12.89
CA GLY A 536 -6.13 -28.47 13.84
C GLY A 536 -6.54 -28.30 15.30
#